data_AF-A0A520IKG6-F1
#
_entry.id   AF-A0A520IKG6-F1
#
_cell.length_a   1.000
_cell.length_b   1.000
_cell.length_c   1.000
_cell.angle_alpha   90.00
_cell.angle_beta   90.00
_cell.angle_gamma   90.00
#
_symmetry.space_group_name_H-M   'P 1'
#
loop_
_entity.id
_entity.type
_entity.pdbx_description
1 polymer ?
#
loop_
_entity_poly.entity_id
_entity_poly.type
_entity_poly.pdbx_seq_one_letter_code
_entity_poly.pdbx_strand_id
1 'polypeptide(L)'
;MARPADATDIVDIATRYSAAFTRIVILLDATEDEASELAARLPWIEVAYHALAGDFAAQRNRLQDAMQTRWVLQIDTDERPDAALLDALGWLVAAADRDGLRSLGLPRRNLVDGVQSASFPDIQYRLNRSDIRFAGRVHERPVVPFVETSLALAGALEHRLDGERVRERTRIYEAMSTGAGRPEDEALLLAPFDPIAVR
;
A
#
# COMPACT_ATOMS: atom_id res chain seq x y z
N MET A 1 -6.55 9.67 13.50
CA MET A 1 -7.09 10.84 12.77
C MET A 1 -6.32 10.94 11.47
N ALA A 2 -6.99 10.75 10.34
CA ALA A 2 -6.38 10.89 9.02
C ALA A 2 -5.82 12.31 8.87
N ARG A 3 -4.58 12.44 8.37
CA ARG A 3 -3.93 13.75 8.28
C ARG A 3 -4.56 14.56 7.14
N PRO A 4 -4.52 15.91 7.18
CA PRO A 4 -5.03 16.73 6.08
C PRO A 4 -4.41 16.39 4.70
N ALA A 5 -3.14 15.97 4.67
CA ALA A 5 -2.47 15.49 3.46
C ALA A 5 -3.12 14.20 2.94
N ASP A 6 -3.47 13.27 3.83
CA ASP A 6 -4.11 12.00 3.47
C ASP A 6 -5.47 12.25 2.81
N ALA A 7 -6.22 13.27 3.25
CA ALA A 7 -7.51 13.61 2.64
C ALA A 7 -7.40 14.07 1.17
N THR A 8 -6.32 14.78 0.82
CA THR A 8 -6.07 15.20 -0.58
C THR A 8 -5.67 13.99 -1.43
N ASP A 9 -4.77 13.15 -0.91
CA ASP A 9 -4.36 11.91 -1.57
C ASP A 9 -5.54 10.95 -1.80
N ILE A 10 -6.43 10.81 -0.82
CA ILE A 10 -7.65 10.01 -0.92
C ILE A 10 -8.53 10.48 -2.08
N VAL A 11 -8.78 11.80 -2.18
CA VAL A 11 -9.60 12.37 -3.27
C VAL A 11 -8.92 12.13 -4.63
N ASP A 12 -7.60 12.30 -4.71
CA ASP A 12 -6.82 12.02 -5.92
C ASP A 12 -6.94 10.53 -6.33
N ILE A 13 -6.71 9.58 -5.41
CA ILE A 13 -6.86 8.14 -5.66
C ILE A 13 -8.28 7.83 -6.16
N ALA A 14 -9.30 8.28 -5.42
CA ALA A 14 -10.70 8.00 -5.72
C ALA A 14 -11.13 8.55 -7.08
N THR A 15 -10.56 9.69 -7.49
CA THR A 15 -10.87 10.33 -8.77
C THR A 15 -10.08 9.69 -9.91
N ARG A 16 -8.75 9.62 -9.76
CA ARG A 16 -7.81 9.16 -10.79
C ARG A 16 -8.05 7.72 -11.22
N TYR A 17 -8.45 6.87 -10.28
CA TYR A 17 -8.61 5.43 -10.51
C TYR A 17 -10.05 4.98 -10.72
N SER A 18 -11.01 5.92 -10.70
CA SER A 18 -12.44 5.62 -10.88
C SER A 18 -12.78 4.85 -12.16
N ALA A 19 -12.04 5.09 -13.25
CA ALA A 19 -12.24 4.39 -14.52
C ALA A 19 -11.48 3.05 -14.61
N ALA A 20 -10.43 2.87 -13.81
CA ALA A 20 -9.57 1.68 -13.85
C ALA A 20 -10.08 0.55 -12.94
N PHE A 21 -10.85 0.87 -11.89
CA PHE A 21 -11.35 -0.09 -10.92
C PHE A 21 -12.86 -0.01 -10.79
N THR A 22 -13.51 -1.18 -10.82
CA THR A 22 -14.97 -1.28 -10.67
C THR A 22 -15.45 -0.99 -9.24
N ARG A 23 -14.55 -1.06 -8.26
CA ARG A 23 -14.83 -0.85 -6.84
C ARG A 23 -13.58 -0.29 -6.18
N ILE A 24 -13.75 0.80 -5.43
CA ILE A 24 -12.73 1.40 -4.58
C ILE A 24 -13.32 1.50 -3.19
N VAL A 25 -12.57 1.01 -2.19
CA VAL A 25 -12.92 1.09 -0.77
C VAL A 25 -11.76 1.76 -0.06
N ILE A 26 -12.04 2.75 0.77
CA ILE A 26 -11.06 3.42 1.61
C ILE A 26 -11.38 3.11 3.07
N LEU A 27 -10.38 2.68 3.84
CA LEU A 27 -10.49 2.46 5.27
C LEU A 27 -9.68 3.53 6.01
N LEU A 28 -10.38 4.37 6.78
CA LEU A 28 -9.77 5.48 7.50
C LEU A 28 -9.45 5.13 8.95
N ASP A 29 -8.28 5.55 9.43
CA ASP A 29 -8.00 5.69 10.86
C ASP A 29 -8.65 6.99 11.38
N ALA A 30 -9.97 6.92 11.57
CA ALA A 30 -10.82 8.07 11.83
C ALA A 30 -12.03 7.69 12.71
N THR A 31 -12.74 8.69 13.20
CA THR A 31 -14.07 8.52 13.79
C THR A 31 -15.14 8.30 12.70
N GLU A 32 -16.34 7.90 13.13
CA GLU A 32 -17.49 7.76 12.22
C GLU A 32 -17.87 9.09 11.55
N ASP A 33 -17.82 10.20 12.30
CA ASP A 33 -18.17 11.53 11.79
C ASP A 33 -17.19 11.95 10.69
N GLU A 34 -15.88 11.81 10.92
CA GLU A 34 -14.82 12.11 9.95
C GLU A 34 -14.97 11.28 8.66
N ALA A 35 -15.33 10.01 8.81
CA ALA A 35 -15.56 9.12 7.68
C ALA A 35 -16.83 9.47 6.91
N SER A 36 -17.91 9.84 7.61
CA SER A 36 -19.17 10.28 7.01
C SER A 36 -19.01 11.57 6.22
N GLU A 37 -18.24 12.54 6.74
CA GLU A 37 -17.89 13.76 6.01
C GLU A 37 -17.13 13.47 4.71
N LEU A 38 -16.18 12.52 4.75
CA LEU A 38 -15.43 12.14 3.56
C LEU A 38 -16.30 11.36 2.56
N ALA A 39 -17.16 10.46 3.05
CA ALA A 39 -18.11 9.71 2.24
C ALA A 39 -19.06 10.64 1.46
N ALA A 40 -19.54 11.71 2.12
CA ALA A 40 -20.39 12.72 1.47
C ALA A 40 -19.68 13.46 0.33
N ARG A 41 -18.35 13.61 0.41
CA ARG A 41 -17.51 14.24 -0.62
C ARG A 41 -17.16 13.29 -1.77
N LEU A 42 -17.16 11.99 -1.52
CA LEU A 42 -16.75 10.95 -2.46
C LEU A 42 -17.83 9.87 -2.64
N PRO A 43 -19.06 10.22 -3.08
CA PRO A 43 -20.21 9.31 -3.09
C PRO A 43 -20.09 8.15 -4.11
N TRP A 44 -19.05 8.13 -4.94
CA TRP A 44 -18.79 7.07 -5.93
C TRP A 44 -17.87 5.96 -5.42
N ILE A 45 -17.36 6.08 -4.20
CA ILE A 45 -16.57 5.03 -3.55
C ILE A 45 -17.18 4.67 -2.20
N GLU A 46 -16.74 3.56 -1.63
CA GLU A 46 -17.07 3.21 -0.25
C GLU A 46 -16.01 3.76 0.70
N VAL A 47 -16.45 4.45 1.75
CA VAL A 47 -15.58 4.94 2.82
C VAL A 47 -15.99 4.23 4.10
N ALA A 48 -15.07 3.43 4.62
CA ALA A 48 -15.18 2.75 5.91
C ALA A 48 -14.18 3.39 6.90
N TYR A 49 -14.38 3.12 8.19
CA TYR A 49 -13.50 3.60 9.23
C TYR A 49 -13.19 2.50 10.24
N HIS A 50 -11.99 2.56 10.81
CA HIS A 50 -11.58 1.74 11.93
C HIS A 50 -10.32 2.34 12.54
N ALA A 51 -10.29 2.47 13.88
CA ALA A 51 -9.12 2.97 14.57
C ALA A 51 -7.92 2.03 14.35
N LEU A 52 -6.77 2.57 13.90
CA LEU A 52 -5.59 1.78 13.60
C LEU A 52 -5.14 0.95 14.80
N ALA A 53 -5.18 1.52 16.02
CA ALA A 53 -4.75 0.87 17.27
C ALA A 53 -3.34 0.24 17.19
N GLY A 54 -2.50 0.80 16.31
CA GLY A 54 -1.18 0.29 15.97
C GLY A 54 -1.19 -1.12 15.35
N ASP A 55 -2.26 -1.56 14.68
CA ASP A 55 -2.36 -2.87 14.03
C ASP A 55 -2.72 -2.70 12.53
N PHE A 56 -1.67 -2.67 11.70
CA PHE A 56 -1.78 -2.50 10.26
C PHE A 56 -2.38 -3.74 9.59
N ALA A 57 -2.07 -4.96 10.06
CA ALA A 57 -2.69 -6.18 9.55
C ALA A 57 -4.22 -6.15 9.75
N ALA A 58 -4.69 -5.66 10.90
CA ALA A 58 -6.12 -5.51 11.16
C ALA A 58 -6.81 -4.53 10.20
N GLN A 59 -6.12 -3.47 9.75
CA GLN A 59 -6.64 -2.57 8.71
C GLN A 59 -6.69 -3.26 7.35
N ARG A 60 -5.61 -3.92 6.93
CA ARG A 60 -5.54 -4.68 5.67
C ARG A 60 -6.63 -5.73 5.58
N ASN A 61 -6.86 -6.48 6.67
CA ASN A 61 -7.85 -7.54 6.73
C ASN A 61 -9.28 -7.00 6.66
N ARG A 62 -9.58 -5.86 7.27
CA ARG A 62 -10.88 -5.18 7.10
C ARG A 62 -11.12 -4.75 5.67
N LEU A 63 -10.10 -4.22 4.99
CA LEU A 63 -10.18 -3.96 3.55
C LEU A 63 -10.43 -5.25 2.77
N GLN A 64 -9.74 -6.36 3.08
CA GLN A 64 -10.03 -7.64 2.43
C GLN A 64 -11.49 -8.08 2.60
N ASP A 65 -12.05 -7.95 3.81
CA ASP A 65 -13.43 -8.34 4.10
C ASP A 65 -14.46 -7.44 3.39
N ALA A 66 -14.17 -6.14 3.26
CA ALA A 66 -15.02 -5.18 2.54
C ALA A 66 -14.97 -5.36 1.01
N MET A 67 -13.93 -6.02 0.51
CA MET A 67 -13.74 -6.26 -0.91
C MET A 67 -14.46 -7.54 -1.35
N GLN A 68 -15.60 -7.36 -2.02
CA GLN A 68 -16.40 -8.45 -2.61
C GLN A 68 -15.92 -8.82 -4.02
N THR A 69 -14.60 -8.76 -4.24
CA THR A 69 -13.97 -9.03 -5.55
C THR A 69 -12.99 -10.18 -5.42
N ARG A 70 -12.53 -10.74 -6.55
CA ARG A 70 -11.60 -11.88 -6.56
C ARG A 70 -10.18 -11.48 -6.17
N TRP A 71 -9.73 -10.34 -6.68
CA TRP A 71 -8.39 -9.78 -6.49
C TRP A 71 -8.50 -8.35 -5.98
N VAL A 72 -7.59 -7.99 -5.07
CA VAL A 72 -7.53 -6.70 -4.41
C VAL A 72 -6.12 -6.14 -4.54
N LEU A 73 -6.01 -4.93 -5.08
CA LEU A 73 -4.79 -4.13 -5.00
C LEU A 73 -4.93 -3.21 -3.78
N GLN A 74 -4.14 -3.45 -2.73
CA GLN A 74 -4.12 -2.60 -1.54
C GLN A 74 -2.90 -1.65 -1.55
N ILE A 75 -3.14 -0.36 -1.69
CA ILE A 75 -2.10 0.67 -1.65
C ILE A 75 -2.30 1.60 -0.47
N ASP A 76 -1.22 2.22 0.00
CA ASP A 76 -1.29 3.28 1.00
C ASP A 76 -1.59 4.63 0.33
N THR A 77 -1.99 5.64 1.12
CA THR A 77 -2.38 6.95 0.58
C THR A 77 -1.22 7.69 -0.09
N ASP A 78 0.02 7.33 0.22
CA ASP A 78 1.25 7.84 -0.37
C ASP A 78 1.78 6.98 -1.53
N GLU A 79 1.10 5.89 -1.89
CA GLU A 79 1.47 5.02 -3.00
C GLU A 79 0.60 5.28 -4.25
N ARG A 80 1.18 5.20 -5.45
CA ARG A 80 0.44 5.20 -6.73
C ARG A 80 1.00 4.15 -7.69
N PRO A 81 0.18 3.28 -8.29
CA PRO A 81 0.62 2.50 -9.43
C PRO A 81 0.97 3.42 -10.62
N ASP A 82 2.11 3.16 -11.25
CA ASP A 82 2.46 3.79 -12.52
C ASP A 82 1.58 3.28 -13.67
N ALA A 83 1.64 3.96 -14.83
CA ALA A 83 0.82 3.59 -15.98
C ALA A 83 1.07 2.16 -16.46
N ALA A 84 2.33 1.70 -16.44
CA ALA A 84 2.70 0.37 -16.86
C ALA A 84 2.10 -0.71 -15.94
N LEU A 85 2.06 -0.47 -14.63
CA LEU A 85 1.42 -1.38 -13.68
C LEU A 85 -0.10 -1.39 -13.88
N LEU A 86 -0.74 -0.22 -14.03
CA LEU A 86 -2.19 -0.11 -14.27
C LEU A 86 -2.62 -0.87 -15.53
N ASP A 87 -1.93 -0.64 -16.64
CA ASP A 87 -2.19 -1.32 -17.92
C ASP A 87 -1.97 -2.83 -17.80
N ALA A 88 -1.12 -3.27 -16.86
CA ALA A 88 -0.78 -4.66 -16.66
C ALA A 88 -1.74 -5.44 -15.74
N LEU A 89 -2.51 -4.77 -14.87
CA LEU A 89 -3.31 -5.42 -13.83
C LEU A 89 -4.21 -6.54 -14.39
N GLY A 90 -4.90 -6.29 -15.50
CA GLY A 90 -5.84 -7.23 -16.09
C GLY A 90 -5.18 -8.54 -16.52
N TRP A 91 -4.03 -8.49 -17.18
CA TRP A 91 -3.33 -9.70 -17.61
C TRP A 91 -2.56 -10.35 -16.45
N LEU A 92 -2.05 -9.57 -15.48
CA LEU A 92 -1.39 -10.09 -14.28
C LEU A 92 -2.33 -10.99 -13.47
N VAL A 93 -3.56 -10.54 -13.20
CA VAL A 93 -4.52 -11.35 -12.44
C VAL A 93 -5.00 -12.57 -13.23
N ALA A 94 -5.14 -12.45 -14.56
CA ALA A 94 -5.50 -13.58 -15.41
C ALA A 94 -4.40 -14.65 -15.48
N ALA A 95 -3.13 -14.23 -15.53
CA ALA A 95 -1.98 -15.14 -15.47
C ALA A 95 -1.87 -15.80 -14.10
N ALA A 96 -2.00 -15.02 -13.02
CA ALA A 96 -2.00 -15.55 -11.66
C ALA A 96 -3.09 -16.60 -11.44
N ASP A 97 -4.31 -16.34 -11.92
CA ASP A 97 -5.41 -17.29 -11.84
C ASP A 97 -5.15 -18.58 -12.62
N ARG A 98 -4.53 -18.50 -13.81
CA ARG A 98 -4.14 -19.68 -14.59
C ARG A 98 -3.08 -20.52 -13.88
N ASP A 99 -2.13 -19.85 -13.24
CA ASP A 99 -0.93 -20.49 -12.68
C ASP A 99 -1.12 -20.85 -11.19
N GLY A 100 -2.33 -20.66 -10.64
CA GLY A 100 -2.67 -21.00 -9.25
C GLY A 100 -2.06 -20.05 -8.20
N LEU A 101 -1.62 -18.86 -8.61
CA LEU A 101 -1.03 -17.86 -7.73
C LEU A 101 -2.13 -17.06 -7.01
N ARG A 102 -1.83 -16.61 -5.79
CA ARG A 102 -2.78 -15.89 -4.92
C ARG A 102 -2.25 -14.57 -4.38
N SER A 103 -0.96 -14.30 -4.54
CA SER A 103 -0.34 -13.06 -4.11
C SER A 103 0.80 -12.68 -5.06
N LEU A 104 0.77 -11.45 -5.55
CA LEU A 104 1.78 -10.91 -6.44
C LEU A 104 2.56 -9.80 -5.74
N GLY A 105 3.88 -9.95 -5.72
CA GLY A 105 4.83 -8.94 -5.27
C GLY A 105 5.00 -7.89 -6.36
N LEU A 106 4.77 -6.63 -6.02
CA LEU A 106 4.90 -5.49 -6.92
C LEU A 106 6.17 -4.72 -6.56
N PRO A 107 6.99 -4.31 -7.55
CA PRO A 107 8.08 -3.37 -7.31
C PRO A 107 7.56 -2.08 -6.72
N ARG A 108 8.25 -1.54 -5.72
CA ARG A 108 7.98 -0.22 -5.14
C ARG A 108 9.20 0.68 -5.29
N ARG A 109 8.97 1.88 -5.83
CA ARG A 109 9.97 2.95 -5.92
C ARG A 109 9.70 3.94 -4.80
N ASN A 110 10.52 3.89 -3.77
CA ASN A 110 10.49 4.88 -2.70
C ASN A 110 11.11 6.17 -3.21
N LEU A 111 10.31 7.24 -3.27
CA LEU A 111 10.70 8.58 -3.71
C LEU A 111 10.65 9.51 -2.51
N VAL A 112 11.80 9.77 -1.88
CA VAL A 112 11.91 10.73 -0.76
C VAL A 112 12.20 12.10 -1.33
N ASP A 113 11.30 13.07 -1.08
CA ASP A 113 11.39 14.43 -1.61
C ASP A 113 11.57 14.46 -3.15
N GLY A 114 10.97 13.47 -3.83
CA GLY A 114 11.04 13.29 -5.29
C GLY A 114 12.27 12.53 -5.80
N VAL A 115 13.20 12.13 -4.92
CA VAL A 115 14.43 11.39 -5.27
C VAL A 115 14.27 9.91 -4.93
N GLN A 116 14.61 9.02 -5.87
CA GLN A 116 14.58 7.58 -5.62
C GLN A 116 15.61 7.21 -4.55
N SER A 117 15.19 6.45 -3.54
CA SER A 117 16.04 6.05 -2.43
C SER A 117 16.81 4.74 -2.66
N ALA A 118 17.88 4.55 -1.89
CA ALA A 118 18.73 3.37 -1.90
C ALA A 118 18.04 2.09 -1.37
N SER A 119 16.85 2.21 -0.80
CA SER A 119 15.99 1.05 -0.48
C SER A 119 15.49 0.29 -1.72
N PHE A 120 15.79 0.75 -2.94
CA PHE A 120 15.52 0.00 -4.17
C PHE A 120 16.57 -1.11 -4.40
N PRO A 121 16.18 -2.36 -4.76
CA PRO A 121 14.81 -2.79 -5.04
C PRO A 121 13.99 -3.07 -3.77
N ASP A 122 12.75 -2.59 -3.78
CA ASP A 122 11.73 -2.87 -2.76
C ASP A 122 10.55 -3.61 -3.42
N ILE A 123 10.06 -4.68 -2.78
CA ILE A 123 8.96 -5.51 -3.28
C ILE A 123 7.86 -5.57 -2.22
N GLN A 124 6.66 -5.17 -2.61
CA GLN A 124 5.48 -5.22 -1.74
C GLN A 124 4.40 -6.15 -2.32
N TYR A 125 3.95 -7.12 -1.53
CA TYR A 125 2.85 -8.01 -1.91
C TYR A 125 1.49 -7.33 -1.71
N ARG A 126 1.14 -6.42 -2.63
CA ARG A 126 -0.08 -5.61 -2.57
C ARG A 126 -1.23 -6.09 -3.45
N LEU A 127 -0.96 -6.93 -4.46
CA LEU A 127 -2.00 -7.51 -5.32
C LEU A 127 -2.29 -8.94 -4.86
N ASN A 128 -3.39 -9.11 -4.14
CA ASN A 128 -3.71 -10.35 -3.43
C ASN A 128 -5.11 -10.84 -3.76
N ARG A 129 -5.33 -12.14 -3.66
CA ARG A 129 -6.68 -12.69 -3.57
C ARG A 129 -7.38 -12.15 -2.32
N SER A 130 -8.69 -11.91 -2.40
CA SER A 130 -9.48 -11.33 -1.30
C SER A 130 -9.57 -12.21 -0.05
N ASP A 131 -9.32 -13.51 -0.17
CA ASP A 131 -9.30 -14.46 0.95
C ASP A 131 -7.95 -14.47 1.70
N ILE A 132 -6.90 -13.86 1.16
CA ILE A 132 -5.61 -13.74 1.84
C ILE A 132 -5.75 -12.84 3.06
N ARG A 133 -5.10 -13.25 4.15
CA ARG A 133 -5.04 -12.49 5.40
C ARG A 133 -3.63 -12.02 5.68
N PHE A 134 -3.52 -10.85 6.27
CA PHE A 134 -2.26 -10.23 6.68
C PHE A 134 -1.98 -10.55 8.13
N ALA A 135 -0.70 -10.73 8.46
CA ALA A 135 -0.19 -10.88 9.81
C ALA A 135 1.03 -9.99 10.02
N GLY A 136 1.31 -9.65 11.27
CA GLY A 136 2.35 -8.68 11.64
C GLY A 136 1.73 -7.34 11.97
N ARG A 137 2.15 -6.76 13.10
CA ARG A 137 1.49 -5.59 13.66
C ARG A 137 1.83 -4.30 12.91
N VAL A 138 3.12 -4.04 12.65
CA VAL A 138 3.63 -2.84 11.95
C VAL A 138 4.22 -3.18 10.57
N HIS A 139 4.96 -4.29 10.47
CA HIS A 139 5.53 -4.81 9.22
C HIS A 139 4.68 -5.97 8.71
N GLU A 140 3.42 -5.67 8.44
CA GLU A 140 2.42 -6.64 8.04
C GLU A 140 2.72 -7.24 6.66
N ARG A 141 2.43 -8.54 6.50
CA ARG A 141 2.63 -9.28 5.26
C ARG A 141 1.46 -10.23 5.02
N PRO A 142 1.10 -10.50 3.75
CA PRO A 142 0.13 -11.54 3.46
C PRO A 142 0.66 -12.90 3.90
N VAL A 143 -0.21 -13.68 4.55
CA VAL A 143 0.04 -15.06 4.95
C VAL A 143 -0.39 -15.96 3.80
N VAL A 144 0.59 -16.39 3.01
CA VAL A 144 0.38 -17.19 1.79
C VAL A 144 1.60 -18.10 1.61
N PRO A 145 1.42 -19.36 1.17
CA PRO A 145 2.55 -20.21 0.80
C PRO A 145 3.39 -19.55 -0.29
N PHE A 146 4.71 -19.55 -0.14
CA PHE A 146 5.61 -18.93 -1.13
C PHE A 146 5.43 -19.48 -2.56
N VAL A 147 5.07 -20.75 -2.69
CA VAL A 147 4.80 -21.39 -3.99
C VAL A 147 3.54 -20.86 -4.69
N GLU A 148 2.65 -20.18 -3.95
CA GLU A 148 1.45 -19.52 -4.47
C GLU A 148 1.70 -18.03 -4.74
N THR A 149 2.96 -17.59 -4.73
CA THR A 149 3.33 -16.20 -4.99
C THR A 149 4.27 -16.03 -6.20
N SER A 150 4.29 -14.82 -6.76
CA SER A 150 5.24 -14.45 -7.81
C SER A 150 5.52 -12.95 -7.79
N LEU A 151 6.59 -12.53 -8.47
CA LEU A 151 6.90 -11.12 -8.71
C LEU A 151 6.25 -10.67 -10.02
N ALA A 152 5.50 -9.56 -9.97
CA ALA A 152 5.01 -8.91 -11.17
C ALA A 152 6.11 -8.00 -11.74
N LEU A 153 6.68 -8.38 -12.88
CA LEU A 153 7.73 -7.62 -13.54
C LEU A 153 7.17 -6.56 -14.50
N ALA A 154 6.12 -5.84 -14.07
CA ALA A 154 5.44 -4.84 -14.87
C ALA A 154 5.12 -3.60 -14.03
N GLY A 155 5.72 -2.47 -14.40
CA GLY A 155 5.56 -1.21 -13.70
C GLY A 155 6.04 -1.25 -12.24
N ALA A 156 5.58 -0.27 -11.46
CA ALA A 156 5.87 -0.16 -10.04
C ALA A 156 4.78 0.63 -9.29
N LEU A 157 4.76 0.46 -7.98
CA LEU A 157 4.16 1.42 -7.06
C LEU A 157 5.17 2.55 -6.79
N GLU A 158 4.80 3.79 -7.11
CA GLU A 158 5.53 4.97 -6.70
C GLU A 158 5.09 5.34 -5.28
N HIS A 159 6.02 5.30 -4.33
CA HIS A 159 5.78 5.60 -2.92
C HIS A 159 6.40 6.95 -2.59
N ARG A 160 5.55 7.96 -2.41
CA ARG A 160 5.96 9.35 -2.21
C ARG A 160 6.13 9.66 -0.74
N LEU A 161 7.37 9.89 -0.35
CA LEU A 161 7.76 10.10 1.03
C LEU A 161 8.28 11.52 1.22
N ASP A 162 8.01 12.06 2.41
CA ASP A 162 8.59 13.30 2.91
C ASP A 162 9.76 12.96 3.84
N GLY A 163 10.93 13.57 3.59
CA GLY A 163 12.15 13.22 4.32
C GLY A 163 12.11 13.53 5.82
N GLU A 164 11.36 14.56 6.25
CA GLU A 164 11.16 14.86 7.67
C GLU A 164 10.32 13.75 8.33
N ARG A 165 9.24 13.34 7.66
CA ARG A 165 8.37 12.26 8.15
C ARG A 165 9.06 10.90 8.19
N VAL A 166 9.96 10.62 7.25
CA VAL A 166 10.76 9.38 7.28
C VAL A 166 11.55 9.28 8.60
N ARG A 167 12.16 10.39 9.05
CA ARG A 167 12.89 10.45 10.34
C ARG A 167 11.97 10.36 11.56
N GLU A 168 10.74 10.86 11.46
CA GLU A 168 9.77 10.77 12.55
C GLU A 168 9.18 9.35 12.67
N ARG A 169 8.93 8.70 11.54
CA ARG A 169 8.27 7.39 11.44
C ARG A 169 8.99 6.31 12.23
N THR A 170 10.32 6.26 12.17
CA THR A 170 11.13 5.30 12.93
C THR A 170 10.80 5.34 14.43
N ARG A 171 10.64 6.54 14.99
CA ARG A 171 10.28 6.73 16.40
C ARG A 171 8.86 6.26 16.70
N ILE A 172 7.93 6.59 15.81
CA ILE A 172 6.52 6.19 15.93
C ILE A 172 6.39 4.67 15.89
N TYR A 173 7.04 4.01 14.92
CA TYR A 173 6.97 2.56 14.77
C TYR A 173 7.61 1.83 15.95
N GLU A 174 8.76 2.30 16.45
CA GLU A 174 9.39 1.74 17.65
C GLU A 174 8.48 1.87 18.89
N ALA A 175 7.75 2.98 19.00
CA ALA A 175 6.77 3.17 20.09
C ALA A 175 5.53 2.27 19.95
N MET A 176 5.14 1.89 18.72
CA MET A 176 4.02 0.97 18.47
C MET A 176 4.37 -0.49 18.76
N SER A 177 5.61 -0.89 18.46
CA SER A 177 6.11 -2.25 18.70
C SER A 177 7.63 -2.22 18.79
N THR A 178 8.21 -2.81 19.85
CA THR A 178 9.67 -2.92 20.01
C THR A 178 10.31 -3.58 18.78
N GLY A 179 11.35 -2.94 18.25
CA GLY A 179 12.08 -3.38 17.05
C GLY A 179 11.38 -3.08 15.72
N ALA A 180 10.21 -2.42 15.72
CA ALA A 180 9.53 -2.06 14.48
C ALA A 180 10.07 -0.78 13.84
N GLY A 181 10.89 0.02 14.54
CA GLY A 181 11.46 1.23 13.99
C GLY A 181 12.38 1.00 12.79
N ARG A 182 13.16 -0.10 12.81
CA ARG A 182 14.18 -0.46 11.80
C ARG A 182 15.00 0.75 11.30
N PRO A 183 15.89 1.32 12.13
CA PRO A 183 16.70 2.49 11.76
C PRO A 183 17.53 2.31 10.48
N GLU A 184 17.89 1.07 10.14
CA GLU A 184 18.53 0.71 8.87
C GLU A 184 17.66 1.03 7.65
N ASP A 185 16.34 0.85 7.75
CA ASP A 185 15.39 1.20 6.69
C ASP A 185 15.32 2.72 6.52
N GLU A 186 15.41 3.49 7.62
CA GLU A 186 15.49 4.96 7.56
C GLU A 186 16.73 5.42 6.80
N ALA A 187 17.91 4.87 7.11
CA ALA A 187 19.14 5.22 6.43
C ALA A 187 19.09 4.94 4.93
N LEU A 188 18.53 3.78 4.53
CA LEU A 188 18.35 3.41 3.13
C LEU A 188 17.32 4.29 2.41
N LEU A 189 16.27 4.73 3.10
CA LEU A 189 15.27 5.63 2.53
C LEU A 189 15.83 7.05 2.31
N LEU A 190 16.63 7.55 3.24
CA LEU A 190 17.20 8.91 3.13
C LEU A 190 18.41 8.98 2.20
N ALA A 191 19.06 7.86 1.90
CA ALA A 191 20.15 7.81 0.92
C ALA A 191 19.60 7.77 -0.51
N PRO A 192 20.16 8.53 -1.46
CA PRO A 192 19.76 8.45 -2.87
C PRO A 192 20.20 7.11 -3.46
N PHE A 193 19.40 6.58 -4.38
CA PHE A 193 19.73 5.37 -5.13
C PHE A 193 20.98 5.58 -6.00
N ASP A 194 21.97 4.68 -5.85
CA ASP A 194 23.14 4.64 -6.71
C ASP A 194 23.05 3.44 -7.68
N PRO A 195 22.79 3.67 -8.99
CA PRO A 195 22.69 2.60 -9.97
C PRO A 195 24.04 1.92 -10.26
N ILE A 196 25.17 2.51 -9.86
CA ILE A 196 26.49 1.90 -10.02
C ILE A 196 26.76 0.90 -8.89
N ALA A 197 26.29 1.18 -7.67
CA ALA A 197 26.46 0.30 -6.52
C ALA A 197 25.70 -1.04 -6.63
N VAL A 198 24.72 -1.13 -7.53
CA VAL A 198 23.87 -2.32 -7.76
C VAL A 198 24.33 -3.16 -8.96
N ARG A 199 25.40 -2.75 -9.66
CA ARG A 199 25.98 -3.48 -10.81
C ARG A 199 26.98 -4.55 -10.39
#